data_AF-A0A9P7DM34-F1
#
_entry.id   AF-A0A9P7DM34-F1
#
_cell.length_a   1.000
_cell.length_b   1.000
_cell.length_c   1.000
_cell.angle_alpha   90.00
_cell.angle_beta   90.00
_cell.angle_gamma   90.00
#
_symmetry.space_group_name_H-M   'P 1'
#
loop_
_entity.id
_entity.type
_entity.pdbx_description
1 polymer ?
#
loop_
_entity_poly.entity_id
_entity_poly.type
_entity_poly.pdbx_seq_one_letter_code
_entity_poly.pdbx_strand_id
1 'polypeptide(L)'
;MTIVSDDPAWWPTVSASLFLSYFIVAAFMGITYDWVLSALTLGQEVELIWRQHWSQMTVMYLGTRYLGILSAAVYMLGSVPTILLSDTCPVGVGVVPCYLIGSLMAAVLYCHRCLISYNVWNWTVQVAFVMLRVIIVIRLYAMYQRSRKILIFLVVTVLAVNIFDGVATVITTMQVSGEEFILSGTYQCEVDYPEDVLLLMSANWILTTVWEVLTLCLAIWIAVKHFRELRQHSEGGIFEDCFMVLMKTHVVYFASFVVVCCFELIVDFTPTLLTTNSLGAQIVVGLFQIFQVVQIFVLGPRLILGIREYHAKLVADADAATVMTSIAFQERVHISTGSGV
;
A
#
# COMPACT_ATOMS: atom_id res chain seq x y z
N MET A 1 5.56 29.52 10.57
CA MET A 1 5.96 30.27 11.79
C MET A 1 6.17 29.24 12.90
N THR A 2 7.07 29.49 13.85
CA THR A 2 7.25 28.55 14.99
C THR A 2 6.48 29.10 16.20
N ILE A 3 5.57 28.30 16.75
CA ILE A 3 4.76 28.63 17.92
C ILE A 3 5.30 27.81 19.10
N VAL A 4 5.75 28.49 20.14
CA VAL A 4 6.26 27.86 21.38
C VAL A 4 5.26 28.12 22.49
N SER A 5 4.75 27.06 23.12
CA SER A 5 3.77 27.16 24.19
C SER A 5 3.95 26.06 25.24
N ASP A 6 4.02 26.47 26.50
CA ASP A 6 4.01 25.59 27.67
C ASP A 6 2.65 25.60 28.40
N ASP A 7 1.62 26.13 27.75
CA ASP A 7 0.26 26.20 28.33
C ASP A 7 -0.34 24.77 28.46
N PRO A 8 -0.79 24.36 29.65
CA PRO A 8 -1.49 23.09 29.87
C PRO A 8 -2.72 22.87 28.98
N ALA A 9 -3.29 23.93 28.39
CA ALA A 9 -4.37 23.85 27.42
C ALA A 9 -4.03 22.96 26.21
N TRP A 10 -2.74 22.80 25.88
CA TRP A 10 -2.27 21.96 24.77
C TRP A 10 -2.11 20.47 25.12
N TRP A 11 -2.22 20.09 26.40
CA TRP A 11 -2.04 18.69 26.83
C TRP A 11 -2.94 17.68 26.11
N PRO A 12 -4.24 17.97 25.83
CA PRO A 12 -5.08 17.06 25.07
C PRO A 12 -4.54 16.78 23.65
N THR A 13 -4.02 17.80 22.97
CA THR A 13 -3.42 17.67 21.63
C THR A 13 -2.13 16.86 21.68
N VAL A 14 -1.24 17.16 22.64
CA VAL A 14 0.00 16.40 22.84
C VAL A 14 -0.32 14.93 23.14
N SER A 15 -1.31 14.67 23.99
CA SER A 15 -1.78 13.32 24.30
C SER A 15 -2.38 12.61 23.07
N ALA A 16 -3.13 13.32 22.22
CA ALA A 16 -3.69 12.78 21.00
C ALA A 16 -2.61 12.36 20.00
N SER A 17 -1.61 13.22 19.78
CA SER A 17 -0.47 12.93 18.90
C SER A 17 0.37 11.75 19.41
N LEU A 18 0.61 11.69 20.72
CA LEU A 18 1.27 10.54 21.34
C LEU A 18 0.44 9.26 21.11
N PHE A 19 -0.86 9.32 21.33
CA PHE A 19 -1.75 8.18 21.13
C PHE A 19 -1.73 7.67 19.68
N LEU A 20 -1.87 8.57 18.69
CA LEU A 20 -1.78 8.24 17.27
C LEU A 20 -0.42 7.65 16.90
N SER A 21 0.68 8.14 17.49
CA SER A 21 2.02 7.60 17.23
C SER A 21 2.13 6.09 17.52
N TYR A 22 1.38 5.57 18.51
CA TYR A 22 1.35 4.12 18.79
C TYR A 22 0.71 3.32 17.67
N PHE A 23 -0.34 3.82 17.01
CA PHE A 23 -0.95 3.17 15.85
C PHE A 23 0.01 3.14 14.67
N ILE A 24 0.78 4.20 14.49
CA ILE A 24 1.81 4.29 13.45
C ILE A 24 2.91 3.26 13.69
N VAL A 25 3.40 3.18 14.93
CA VAL A 25 4.36 2.13 15.33
C VAL A 25 3.76 0.74 15.12
N ALA A 26 2.50 0.52 15.46
CA ALA A 26 1.82 -0.76 15.24
C ALA A 26 1.70 -1.10 13.74
N ALA A 27 1.36 -0.13 12.89
CA ALA A 27 1.31 -0.29 11.44
C ALA A 27 2.71 -0.64 10.88
N PHE A 28 3.76 0.04 11.35
CA PHE A 28 5.14 -0.24 10.99
C PHE A 28 5.59 -1.63 11.42
N MET A 29 5.23 -2.05 12.64
CA MET A 29 5.48 -3.41 13.11
C MET A 29 4.77 -4.42 12.20
N GLY A 30 3.53 -4.15 11.78
CA GLY A 30 2.80 -4.98 10.82
C GLY A 30 3.53 -5.14 9.48
N ILE A 31 4.01 -4.05 8.89
CA ILE A 31 4.81 -4.10 7.65
C ILE A 31 6.11 -4.87 7.87
N THR A 32 6.78 -4.64 9.01
CA THR A 32 8.03 -5.32 9.34
C THR A 32 7.80 -6.81 9.53
N TYR A 33 6.71 -7.21 10.19
CA TYR A 33 6.33 -8.61 10.34
C TYR A 33 6.01 -9.26 8.99
N ASP A 34 5.24 -8.60 8.12
CA ASP A 34 4.99 -9.10 6.78
C ASP A 34 6.30 -9.22 5.98
N TRP A 35 7.19 -8.24 6.11
CA TRP A 35 8.50 -8.27 5.47
C TRP A 35 9.39 -9.40 6.00
N VAL A 36 9.45 -9.61 7.31
CA VAL A 36 10.22 -10.69 7.95
C VAL A 36 9.62 -12.04 7.59
N LEU A 37 8.30 -12.17 7.59
CA LEU A 37 7.61 -13.40 7.18
C LEU A 37 7.85 -13.69 5.70
N SER A 38 7.79 -12.67 4.85
CA SER A 38 8.16 -12.80 3.44
C SER A 38 9.66 -13.08 3.25
N ALA A 39 10.51 -12.55 4.13
CA ALA A 39 11.94 -12.87 4.16
C ALA A 39 12.19 -14.33 4.56
N LEU A 40 11.34 -14.92 5.40
CA LEU A 40 11.34 -16.36 5.68
C LEU A 40 10.88 -17.17 4.45
N THR A 41 9.94 -16.66 3.65
CA THR A 41 9.55 -17.25 2.36
C THR A 41 10.48 -16.85 1.21
N LEU A 42 11.59 -16.16 1.47
CA LEU A 42 12.49 -15.61 0.45
C LEU A 42 13.13 -16.69 -0.42
N GLY A 43 13.20 -17.93 0.07
CA GLY A 43 13.58 -19.09 -0.76
C GLY A 43 12.67 -19.24 -1.99
N GLN A 44 11.35 -19.17 -1.78
CA GLN A 44 10.38 -19.19 -2.89
C GLN A 44 10.44 -17.91 -3.73
N GLU A 45 10.64 -16.75 -3.10
CA GLU A 45 10.72 -15.48 -3.85
C GLU A 45 11.97 -15.39 -4.71
N VAL A 46 13.12 -15.90 -4.25
CA VAL A 46 14.35 -15.95 -5.04
C VAL A 46 14.17 -16.86 -6.23
N GLU A 47 13.53 -18.01 -6.05
CA GLU A 47 13.28 -18.93 -7.16
C GLU A 47 12.25 -18.38 -8.16
N LEU A 48 11.17 -17.76 -7.68
CA LEU A 48 10.08 -17.25 -8.52
C LEU A 48 10.33 -15.87 -9.13
N ILE A 49 11.18 -15.05 -8.52
CA ILE A 49 11.36 -13.63 -8.88
C ILE A 49 12.77 -13.35 -9.37
N TRP A 50 13.78 -13.82 -8.64
CA TRP A 50 15.18 -13.48 -8.92
C TRP A 50 15.83 -14.41 -9.95
N ARG A 51 15.40 -15.67 -10.00
CA ARG A 51 15.90 -16.66 -10.96
C ARG A 51 15.23 -16.57 -12.32
N GLN A 52 14.06 -15.94 -12.41
CA GLN A 52 13.31 -15.75 -13.64
C GLN A 52 13.73 -14.47 -14.37
N HIS A 53 13.54 -14.40 -15.69
CA HIS A 53 13.81 -13.18 -16.45
C HIS A 53 13.04 -11.98 -15.89
N TRP A 54 13.72 -10.84 -15.80
CA TRP A 54 13.15 -9.58 -15.32
C TRP A 54 11.90 -9.24 -16.15
N SER A 55 10.73 -9.38 -15.54
CA SER A 55 9.44 -9.05 -16.13
C SER A 55 8.92 -7.74 -15.55
N GLN A 56 7.99 -7.09 -16.25
CA GLN A 56 7.30 -5.90 -15.75
C GLN A 56 6.62 -6.16 -14.38
N MET A 57 6.08 -7.36 -14.18
CA MET A 57 5.50 -7.78 -12.89
C MET A 57 6.55 -7.83 -11.76
N THR A 58 7.80 -8.20 -12.06
CA THR A 58 8.88 -8.20 -11.07
C THR A 58 9.22 -6.79 -10.63
N VAL A 59 9.32 -5.84 -11.57
CA VAL A 59 9.54 -4.43 -11.25
C VAL A 59 8.39 -3.87 -10.43
N MET A 60 7.14 -4.20 -10.79
CA MET A 60 5.98 -3.76 -10.01
C MET A 60 5.99 -4.28 -8.58
N TYR A 61 6.33 -5.55 -8.40
CA TYR A 61 6.44 -6.17 -7.09
C TYR A 61 7.55 -5.56 -6.23
N LEU A 62 8.75 -5.38 -6.78
CA LEU A 62 9.86 -4.76 -6.05
C LEU A 62 9.51 -3.30 -5.72
N GLY A 63 8.90 -2.58 -6.67
CA GLY A 63 8.41 -1.23 -6.49
C GLY A 63 7.46 -1.12 -5.31
N THR A 64 6.33 -1.85 -5.32
CA THR A 64 5.35 -1.78 -4.23
C THR A 64 5.92 -2.19 -2.88
N ARG A 65 6.83 -3.17 -2.85
CA ARG A 65 7.46 -3.65 -1.61
C ARG A 65 8.45 -2.65 -1.02
N TYR A 66 9.39 -2.14 -1.82
CA TYR A 66 10.39 -1.19 -1.33
C TYR A 66 9.82 0.21 -1.09
N LEU A 67 8.83 0.64 -1.89
CA LEU A 67 8.11 1.88 -1.63
C LEU A 67 7.36 1.82 -0.30
N GLY A 68 6.82 0.65 0.11
CA GLY A 68 6.21 0.51 1.42
C GLY A 68 7.19 0.70 2.58
N ILE A 69 8.39 0.13 2.49
CA ILE A 69 9.43 0.32 3.49
C ILE A 69 9.86 1.79 3.55
N LEU A 70 10.08 2.40 2.39
CA LEU A 70 10.45 3.82 2.30
C LEU A 70 9.35 4.71 2.89
N SER A 71 8.09 4.48 2.50
CA SER A 71 6.94 5.21 3.00
C SER A 71 6.83 5.11 4.51
N ALA A 72 6.99 3.91 5.07
CA ALA A 72 6.88 3.69 6.50
C ALA A 72 8.04 4.33 7.27
N ALA A 73 9.26 4.28 6.73
CA ALA A 73 10.42 4.93 7.31
C ALA A 73 10.28 6.47 7.32
N VAL A 74 9.84 7.05 6.21
CA VAL A 74 9.59 8.51 6.10
C VAL A 74 8.49 8.95 7.05
N TYR A 75 7.42 8.16 7.13
CA TYR A 75 6.30 8.46 8.03
C TYR A 75 6.72 8.37 9.50
N MET A 76 7.45 7.32 9.90
CA MET A 76 8.04 7.20 11.25
C MET A 76 8.99 8.36 11.58
N LEU A 77 9.83 8.78 10.64
CA LEU A 77 10.72 9.93 10.80
C LEU A 77 9.96 11.25 11.00
N GLY A 78 8.77 11.39 10.40
CA GLY A 78 7.90 12.54 10.58
C GLY A 78 7.05 12.51 11.85
N SER A 79 6.65 11.33 12.32
CA SER A 79 5.69 11.17 13.41
C SER A 79 6.31 10.95 14.79
N VAL A 80 7.56 10.48 14.88
CA VAL A 80 8.21 10.26 16.18
C VAL A 80 8.70 11.60 16.74
N PRO A 81 8.25 12.01 17.94
CA PRO A 81 8.77 13.21 18.59
C PRO A 81 10.27 13.05 18.79
N THR A 82 11.04 13.89 18.11
CA THR A 82 12.49 13.87 18.19
C THR A 82 12.89 14.80 19.31
N ILE A 83 13.33 14.23 20.44
CA ILE A 83 13.94 15.00 21.51
C ILE A 83 15.28 15.50 20.96
N LEU A 84 15.39 16.82 20.78
CA LEU A 84 16.63 17.45 20.33
C LEU A 84 17.68 17.22 21.43
N LEU A 85 18.52 16.20 21.26
CA LEU A 85 19.56 15.81 22.23
C LEU A 85 20.70 16.84 22.35
N SER A 86 20.57 18.00 21.70
CA SER A 86 21.57 19.07 21.73
C SER A 86 21.51 19.97 22.97
N ASP A 87 20.52 19.81 23.85
CA ASP A 87 20.37 20.68 25.03
C ASP A 87 21.36 20.39 26.17
N THR A 88 22.25 19.41 26.02
CA THR A 88 23.38 19.19 26.93
C THR A 88 24.69 19.79 26.39
N CYS A 89 24.71 21.10 26.12
CA CYS A 89 26.00 21.80 26.12
C CYS A 89 26.50 21.88 27.57
N PRO A 90 27.70 21.35 27.90
CA PRO A 90 28.27 21.50 29.23
C PRO A 90 28.42 22.99 29.54
N VAL A 91 27.68 23.41 30.56
CA VAL A 91 27.64 24.77 31.09
C VAL A 91 29.03 25.12 31.59
N GLY A 92 29.85 25.76 30.76
CA GLY A 92 31.15 26.20 31.23
C GLY A 92 32.17 26.67 30.22
N VAL A 93 31.82 27.46 29.21
CA VAL A 93 32.66 28.61 28.77
C VAL A 93 31.74 29.60 28.05
N GLY A 94 31.74 30.87 28.47
CA GLY A 94 30.82 31.89 27.96
C GLY A 94 31.01 32.20 26.48
N VAL A 95 30.02 31.86 25.65
CA VAL A 95 29.74 32.52 24.37
C VAL A 95 28.24 32.37 24.06
N VAL A 96 27.48 33.44 24.27
CA VAL A 96 26.02 33.54 24.06
C VAL A 96 25.53 33.70 22.58
N PRO A 97 26.34 33.71 21.49
CA PRO A 97 25.78 33.77 20.12
C PRO A 97 25.38 32.43 19.48
N CYS A 98 25.72 31.26 20.05
CA CYS A 98 25.46 29.96 19.38
C CYS A 98 24.02 29.46 19.55
N TYR A 99 23.33 29.80 20.65
CA TYR A 99 21.97 29.31 20.91
C TYR A 99 20.94 29.91 19.95
N LEU A 100 21.05 31.19 19.59
CA LEU A 100 20.08 31.84 18.69
C LEU A 100 20.27 31.43 17.23
N ILE A 101 21.50 31.22 16.77
CA ILE A 101 21.78 30.83 15.37
C ILE A 101 21.51 29.32 15.19
N GLY A 102 21.85 28.50 16.19
CA GLY A 102 21.57 27.07 16.19
C GLY A 102 20.07 26.75 16.26
N SER A 103 19.30 27.44 17.12
CA SER A 103 17.85 27.24 17.22
C SER A 103 17.11 27.72 15.98
N LEU A 104 17.50 28.87 15.41
CA LEU A 104 16.88 29.39 14.18
C LEU A 104 17.21 28.52 12.96
N MET A 105 18.45 28.02 12.84
CA MET A 105 18.80 27.06 11.77
C MET A 105 18.13 25.70 11.97
N ALA A 106 18.00 25.21 13.21
CA ALA A 106 17.30 23.96 13.51
C ALA A 106 15.80 24.07 13.18
N ALA A 107 15.13 25.16 13.57
CA ALA A 107 13.72 25.41 13.28
C ALA A 107 13.45 25.58 11.77
N VAL A 108 14.30 26.32 11.05
CA VAL A 108 14.20 26.46 9.59
C VAL A 108 14.47 25.13 8.88
N LEU A 109 15.44 24.32 9.34
CA LEU A 109 15.62 22.96 8.82
C LEU A 109 14.45 22.04 9.18
N TYR A 110 13.82 22.18 10.35
CA TYR A 110 12.73 21.33 10.82
C TYR A 110 11.40 21.61 10.10
N CYS A 111 11.03 22.87 9.93
CA CYS A 111 9.84 23.26 9.16
C CYS A 111 9.98 22.82 7.68
N HIS A 112 11.18 23.00 7.10
CA HIS A 112 11.47 22.48 5.77
C HIS A 112 11.46 20.94 5.72
N ARG A 113 11.94 20.25 6.78
CA ARG A 113 11.87 18.79 6.90
C ARG A 113 10.44 18.29 7.01
N CYS A 114 9.55 18.98 7.72
CA CYS A 114 8.17 18.53 7.83
C CYS A 114 7.47 18.55 6.48
N LEU A 115 7.53 19.67 5.76
CA LEU A 115 6.90 19.79 4.44
C LEU A 115 7.54 18.83 3.44
N ILE A 116 8.87 18.65 3.47
CA ILE A 116 9.54 17.61 2.65
C ILE A 116 9.01 16.23 3.01
N SER A 117 9.01 15.84 4.29
CA SER A 117 8.60 14.50 4.72
C SER A 117 7.15 14.23 4.36
N TYR A 118 6.26 15.20 4.57
CA TYR A 118 4.86 15.14 4.17
C TYR A 118 4.71 14.96 2.65
N ASN A 119 5.40 15.78 1.86
CA ASN A 119 5.38 15.67 0.40
C ASN A 119 5.93 14.33 -0.07
N VAL A 120 7.10 13.91 0.43
CA VAL A 120 7.71 12.62 0.08
C VAL A 120 6.76 11.48 0.42
N TRP A 121 6.11 11.52 1.58
CA TRP A 121 5.13 10.51 1.98
C TRP A 121 3.93 10.49 1.02
N ASN A 122 3.29 11.63 0.76
CA ASN A 122 2.15 11.73 -0.15
C ASN A 122 2.48 11.22 -1.56
N TRP A 123 3.61 11.65 -2.12
CA TRP A 123 4.05 11.19 -3.44
C TRP A 123 4.37 9.69 -3.46
N THR A 124 4.95 9.16 -2.38
CA THR A 124 5.23 7.72 -2.26
C THR A 124 3.93 6.91 -2.22
N VAL A 125 2.94 7.36 -1.45
CA VAL A 125 1.61 6.75 -1.36
C VAL A 125 0.90 6.82 -2.72
N GLN A 126 0.97 7.96 -3.42
CA GLN A 126 0.40 8.11 -4.76
C GLN A 126 1.01 7.13 -5.77
N VAL A 127 2.34 7.02 -5.80
CA VAL A 127 3.02 6.06 -6.68
C VAL A 127 2.59 4.63 -6.34
N ALA A 128 2.45 4.30 -5.06
CA ALA A 128 1.97 2.98 -4.65
C ALA A 128 0.54 2.71 -5.14
N PHE A 129 -0.38 3.66 -5.03
CA PHE A 129 -1.74 3.53 -5.56
C PHE A 129 -1.78 3.33 -7.08
N VAL A 130 -1.00 4.11 -7.83
CA VAL A 130 -0.90 3.94 -9.30
C VAL A 130 -0.46 2.51 -9.64
N MET A 131 0.55 1.99 -8.94
CA MET A 131 1.05 0.63 -9.15
C MET A 131 -0.01 -0.43 -8.84
N LEU A 132 -0.75 -0.28 -7.73
CA LEU A 132 -1.84 -1.20 -7.36
C LEU A 132 -2.96 -1.21 -8.40
N ARG A 133 -3.38 -0.04 -8.88
CA ARG A 133 -4.40 0.06 -9.91
C ARG A 133 -3.96 -0.62 -11.21
N VAL A 134 -2.70 -0.44 -11.60
CA VAL A 134 -2.13 -1.16 -12.76
C VAL A 134 -2.17 -2.67 -12.57
N ILE A 135 -1.81 -3.17 -11.39
CA ILE A 135 -1.88 -4.61 -11.06
C ILE A 135 -3.32 -5.12 -11.18
N ILE A 136 -4.29 -4.41 -10.62
CA ILE A 136 -5.72 -4.76 -10.69
C ILE A 136 -6.21 -4.78 -12.15
N VAL A 137 -5.83 -3.80 -12.97
CA VAL A 137 -6.18 -3.74 -14.40
C VAL A 137 -5.60 -4.94 -15.17
N ILE A 138 -4.33 -5.27 -14.97
CA ILE A 138 -3.68 -6.41 -15.63
C ILE A 138 -4.40 -7.72 -15.25
N ARG A 139 -4.82 -7.86 -14.00
CA ARG A 139 -5.55 -9.04 -13.54
C ARG A 139 -6.95 -9.15 -14.08
N LEU A 140 -7.71 -8.05 -14.05
CA LEU A 140 -9.03 -8.01 -14.67
C LEU A 140 -8.94 -8.32 -16.15
N TYR A 141 -7.93 -7.79 -16.83
CA TYR A 141 -7.68 -8.11 -18.23
C TYR A 141 -7.43 -9.61 -18.47
N ALA A 142 -6.66 -10.27 -17.60
CA ALA A 142 -6.46 -11.72 -17.65
C ALA A 142 -7.76 -12.49 -17.40
N MET A 143 -8.55 -12.09 -16.40
CA MET A 143 -9.85 -12.70 -16.08
C MET A 143 -10.87 -12.56 -17.22
N TYR A 144 -10.86 -11.45 -17.94
CA TYR A 144 -11.71 -11.22 -19.11
C TYR A 144 -11.15 -11.82 -20.41
N GLN A 145 -10.40 -12.93 -20.30
CA GLN A 145 -9.85 -13.68 -21.44
C GLN A 145 -9.12 -12.77 -22.43
N ARG A 146 -8.38 -11.77 -21.92
CA ARG A 146 -7.56 -10.89 -22.76
C ARG A 146 -8.38 -10.00 -23.72
N SER A 147 -9.65 -9.70 -23.38
CA SER A 147 -10.52 -8.84 -24.18
C SER A 147 -9.97 -7.41 -24.33
N ARG A 148 -9.64 -7.01 -25.56
CA ARG A 148 -9.10 -5.67 -25.86
C ARG A 148 -10.06 -4.54 -25.50
N LYS A 149 -11.38 -4.76 -25.63
CA LYS A 149 -12.40 -3.74 -25.34
C LYS A 149 -12.40 -3.35 -23.86
N ILE A 150 -12.30 -4.34 -22.98
CA ILE A 150 -12.29 -4.12 -21.53
C ILE A 150 -10.96 -3.52 -21.09
N LEU A 151 -9.84 -3.92 -21.71
CA LEU A 151 -8.55 -3.29 -21.46
C LEU A 151 -8.58 -1.80 -21.78
N ILE A 152 -9.08 -1.42 -22.97
CA ILE A 152 -9.18 -0.02 -23.37
C ILE A 152 -10.06 0.75 -22.37
N PHE A 153 -11.21 0.20 -21.99
CA PHE A 153 -12.09 0.80 -20.99
C PHE A 153 -11.37 1.01 -19.63
N LEU A 154 -10.73 -0.03 -19.09
CA LEU A 154 -10.01 0.04 -17.82
C LEU A 154 -8.81 0.99 -17.85
N VAL A 155 -8.05 1.01 -18.95
CA VAL A 155 -6.89 1.90 -19.10
C VAL A 155 -7.34 3.35 -19.19
N VAL A 156 -8.40 3.65 -19.94
CA VAL A 156 -8.93 5.03 -20.04
C VAL A 156 -9.42 5.52 -18.68
N THR A 157 -10.19 4.71 -17.95
CA THR A 157 -10.71 5.10 -16.65
C THR A 157 -9.60 5.24 -15.61
N VAL A 158 -8.63 4.32 -15.56
CA VAL A 158 -7.52 4.40 -14.59
C VAL A 158 -6.62 5.61 -14.87
N LEU A 159 -6.37 5.94 -16.15
CA LEU A 159 -5.59 7.12 -16.52
C LEU A 159 -6.30 8.40 -16.12
N ALA A 160 -7.63 8.50 -16.34
CA ALA A 160 -8.40 9.66 -15.94
C ALA A 160 -8.34 9.90 -14.42
N VAL A 161 -8.50 8.84 -13.61
CA VAL A 161 -8.40 8.93 -12.15
C VAL A 161 -6.97 9.30 -11.74
N ASN A 162 -5.94 8.65 -12.26
CA ASN A 162 -4.55 8.96 -11.91
C ASN A 162 -4.15 10.41 -12.27
N ILE A 163 -4.64 10.94 -13.38
CA ILE A 163 -4.40 12.35 -13.76
C ILE A 163 -5.05 13.28 -12.74
N PHE A 164 -6.31 13.02 -12.38
CA PHE A 164 -7.01 13.81 -11.36
C PHE A 164 -6.27 13.77 -10.03
N ASP A 165 -5.91 12.58 -9.55
CA ASP A 165 -5.23 12.39 -8.26
C ASP A 165 -3.86 13.07 -8.25
N GLY A 166 -3.11 13.01 -9.36
CA GLY A 166 -1.83 13.68 -9.52
C GLY A 166 -1.97 15.21 -9.47
N VAL A 167 -2.93 15.77 -10.19
CA VAL A 167 -3.22 17.21 -10.17
C VAL A 167 -3.68 17.65 -8.77
N ALA A 168 -4.58 16.89 -8.16
CA ALA A 168 -5.06 17.17 -6.81
C ALA A 168 -3.90 17.19 -5.81
N THR A 169 -3.00 16.21 -5.87
CA THR A 169 -1.79 16.15 -5.03
C THR A 169 -0.86 17.34 -5.25
N VAL A 170 -0.65 17.77 -6.49
CA VAL A 170 0.15 18.98 -6.76
C VAL A 170 -0.48 20.22 -6.13
N ILE A 171 -1.80 20.39 -6.29
CA ILE A 171 -2.52 21.53 -5.71
C ILE A 171 -2.44 21.50 -4.18
N THR A 172 -2.72 20.36 -3.55
CA THR A 172 -2.66 20.23 -2.08
C THR A 172 -1.25 20.53 -1.56
N THR A 173 -0.21 19.96 -2.18
CA THR A 173 1.18 20.18 -1.76
C THR A 173 1.67 21.62 -1.98
N MET A 174 1.09 22.37 -2.92
CA MET A 174 1.40 23.79 -3.13
C MET A 174 0.68 24.74 -2.16
N GLN A 175 -0.51 24.35 -1.69
CA GLN A 175 -1.36 25.21 -0.85
C GLN A 175 -1.19 24.96 0.66
N VAL A 176 -0.65 23.80 1.01
CA VAL A 176 -0.37 23.42 2.40
C VAL A 176 0.77 24.27 2.97
N SER A 177 0.52 24.85 4.14
CA SER A 177 1.55 25.47 4.99
C SER A 177 1.81 24.61 6.22
N GLY A 178 3.09 24.35 6.50
CA GLY A 178 3.50 23.68 7.73
C GLY A 178 3.81 24.70 8.82
N GLU A 179 3.15 24.58 9.96
CA GLU A 179 3.50 25.32 11.18
C GLU A 179 4.19 24.38 12.16
N GLU A 180 5.24 24.91 12.81
CA GLU A 180 6.01 24.14 13.79
C GLU A 180 5.53 24.52 15.18
N PHE A 181 5.08 23.52 15.93
CA PHE A 181 4.61 23.68 17.30
C PHE A 181 5.63 23.04 18.24
N ILE A 182 6.15 23.85 19.17
CA ILE A 182 6.96 23.40 20.29
C ILE A 182 6.08 23.42 21.52
N LEU A 183 5.47 22.28 21.84
CA LEU A 183 4.52 22.13 22.94
C LEU A 183 5.19 21.40 24.10
N SER A 184 5.47 22.11 25.21
CA SER A 184 6.13 21.52 26.39
C SER A 184 7.43 20.78 26.06
N GLY A 185 8.24 21.35 25.14
CA GLY A 185 9.50 20.79 24.67
C GLY A 185 9.38 19.64 23.66
N THR A 186 8.17 19.28 23.24
CA THR A 186 7.95 18.32 22.14
C THR A 186 7.78 19.06 20.82
N TYR A 187 8.53 18.65 19.80
CA TYR A 187 8.44 19.19 18.45
C TYR A 187 7.34 18.45 17.69
N GLN A 188 6.31 19.18 17.28
CA GLN A 188 5.22 18.68 16.46
C GLN A 188 5.13 19.52 15.19
N CYS A 189 4.79 18.86 14.09
CA CYS A 189 4.44 19.57 12.87
C CYS A 189 2.95 19.44 12.65
N GLU A 190 2.28 20.58 12.58
CA GLU A 190 0.88 20.65 12.21
C GLU A 190 0.80 21.19 10.78
N VAL A 191 -0.02 20.52 9.99
CA VAL A 191 -0.22 20.84 8.58
C VAL A 191 -1.55 21.55 8.50
N ASP A 192 -1.54 22.84 8.17
CA ASP A 192 -2.76 23.61 8.01
C ASP A 192 -3.32 23.42 6.60
N TYR A 193 -4.63 23.19 6.52
CA TYR A 193 -5.35 22.90 5.28
C TYR A 193 -6.43 23.98 5.05
N PRO A 194 -6.32 24.77 3.96
CA PRO A 194 -7.40 25.63 3.52
C PRO A 194 -8.69 24.85 3.26
N GLU A 195 -9.87 25.45 3.48
CA GLU A 195 -11.17 24.77 3.26
C GLU A 195 -11.32 24.21 1.84
N ASP A 196 -10.84 24.93 0.82
CA ASP A 196 -10.87 24.49 -0.58
C ASP A 196 -10.05 23.20 -0.82
N VAL A 197 -8.98 23.01 -0.05
CA VAL A 197 -8.12 21.81 -0.12
C VAL A 197 -8.83 20.60 0.45
N LEU A 198 -9.60 20.77 1.54
CA LEU A 198 -10.36 19.69 2.16
C LEU A 198 -11.39 19.12 1.18
N LEU A 199 -12.10 20.00 0.45
CA LEU A 199 -13.06 19.59 -0.58
C LEU A 199 -12.37 18.80 -1.70
N LEU A 200 -11.19 19.24 -2.13
CA LEU A 200 -10.40 18.55 -3.15
C LEU A 200 -9.96 17.16 -2.68
N MET A 201 -9.57 17.01 -1.41
CA MET A 201 -9.25 15.72 -0.80
C MET A 201 -10.46 14.78 -0.78
N SER A 202 -11.62 15.25 -0.32
CA SER A 202 -12.85 14.45 -0.33
C SER A 202 -13.26 14.04 -1.76
N ALA A 203 -13.15 14.94 -2.74
CA ALA A 203 -13.42 14.64 -4.15
C ALA A 203 -12.49 13.55 -4.70
N ASN A 204 -11.20 13.60 -4.35
CA ASN A 204 -10.20 12.60 -4.71
C ASN A 204 -10.52 11.21 -4.13
N TRP A 205 -10.94 11.15 -2.88
CA TRP A 205 -11.36 9.90 -2.23
C TRP A 205 -12.64 9.33 -2.82
N ILE A 206 -13.63 10.17 -3.12
CA ILE A 206 -14.86 9.73 -3.80
C ILE A 206 -14.53 9.14 -5.16
N LEU A 207 -13.69 9.81 -5.97
CA LEU A 207 -13.30 9.32 -7.29
C LEU A 207 -12.58 7.97 -7.21
N THR A 208 -11.65 7.84 -6.26
CA THR A 208 -10.95 6.57 -5.99
C THR A 208 -11.94 5.47 -5.60
N THR A 209 -12.88 5.78 -4.72
CA THR A 209 -13.91 4.83 -4.27
C THR A 209 -14.80 4.37 -5.42
N VAL A 210 -15.25 5.30 -6.27
CA VAL A 210 -16.06 4.96 -7.46
C VAL A 210 -15.30 4.03 -8.40
N TRP A 211 -14.01 4.29 -8.63
CA TRP A 211 -13.18 3.41 -9.47
C TRP A 211 -13.03 2.01 -8.87
N GLU A 212 -12.75 1.92 -7.58
CA GLU A 212 -12.59 0.62 -6.90
C GLU A 212 -13.89 -0.17 -6.88
N VAL A 213 -15.04 0.48 -6.62
CA VAL A 213 -16.36 -0.15 -6.73
C VAL A 213 -16.62 -0.64 -8.15
N LEU A 214 -16.28 0.14 -9.17
CA LEU A 214 -16.40 -0.29 -10.57
C LEU A 214 -15.58 -1.56 -10.84
N THR A 215 -14.33 -1.61 -10.38
CA THR A 215 -13.48 -2.80 -10.57
C THR A 215 -13.95 -4.01 -9.78
N LEU A 216 -14.47 -3.81 -8.56
CA LEU A 216 -15.12 -4.86 -7.77
C LEU A 216 -16.35 -5.41 -8.49
N CYS A 217 -17.22 -4.55 -9.02
CA CYS A 217 -18.38 -4.97 -9.80
C CYS A 217 -17.98 -5.80 -11.02
N LEU A 218 -16.93 -5.38 -11.75
CA LEU A 218 -16.40 -6.13 -12.89
C LEU A 218 -15.81 -7.49 -12.48
N ALA A 219 -15.13 -7.56 -11.33
CA ALA A 219 -14.57 -8.80 -10.78
C ALA A 219 -15.67 -9.78 -10.33
N ILE A 220 -16.70 -9.28 -9.64
CA ILE A 220 -17.86 -10.09 -9.23
C ILE A 220 -18.62 -10.57 -10.47
N TRP A 221 -18.83 -9.71 -11.46
CA TRP A 221 -19.54 -10.07 -12.68
C TRP A 221 -18.87 -11.24 -13.41
N ILE A 222 -17.54 -11.16 -13.62
CA ILE A 222 -16.81 -12.25 -14.28
C ILE A 222 -16.83 -13.53 -13.45
N ALA A 223 -16.75 -13.42 -12.13
CA ALA A 223 -16.86 -14.57 -11.25
C ALA A 223 -18.21 -15.26 -11.34
N VAL A 224 -19.30 -14.50 -11.22
CA VAL A 224 -20.66 -15.02 -11.36
C VAL A 224 -20.88 -15.63 -12.74
N LYS A 225 -20.39 -14.98 -13.80
CA LYS A 225 -20.46 -15.52 -15.16
C LYS A 225 -19.74 -16.87 -15.27
N HIS A 226 -18.50 -16.94 -14.77
CA HIS A 226 -17.69 -18.16 -14.86
C HIS A 226 -18.30 -19.32 -14.06
N PHE A 227 -18.78 -19.06 -12.83
CA PHE A 227 -19.49 -20.07 -12.04
C PHE A 227 -20.78 -20.56 -12.72
N ARG A 228 -21.51 -19.68 -13.42
CA ARG A 228 -22.70 -20.09 -14.19
C ARG A 228 -22.34 -20.98 -15.38
N GLU A 229 -21.27 -20.66 -16.10
CA GLU A 229 -20.77 -21.45 -17.23
C GLU A 229 -20.23 -22.82 -16.77
N LEU A 230 -19.47 -22.85 -15.67
CA LEU A 230 -18.98 -24.09 -15.04
C LEU A 230 -20.13 -25.00 -14.59
N ARG A 231 -21.19 -24.43 -14.00
CA ARG A 231 -22.39 -25.20 -13.63
C ARG A 231 -23.08 -25.83 -14.84
N GLN A 232 -22.88 -25.29 -16.04
CA GLN A 232 -23.44 -25.84 -17.29
C GLN A 232 -22.53 -26.88 -17.95
N HIS A 233 -21.21 -26.85 -17.70
CA HIS A 233 -20.23 -27.77 -18.29
C HIS A 233 -19.42 -28.50 -17.21
N SER A 234 -19.81 -29.74 -16.91
CA SER A 234 -19.32 -30.58 -15.80
C SER A 234 -17.85 -31.08 -15.90
N GLU A 235 -16.99 -30.49 -16.74
CA GLU A 235 -15.65 -31.05 -17.03
C GLU A 235 -14.45 -30.11 -16.75
N GLY A 236 -14.61 -29.11 -15.86
CA GLY A 236 -13.66 -28.00 -15.72
C GLY A 236 -12.67 -28.00 -14.54
N GLY A 237 -12.17 -29.16 -14.07
CA GLY A 237 -11.49 -29.25 -12.75
C GLY A 237 -10.20 -28.44 -12.53
N ILE A 238 -9.41 -28.11 -13.57
CA ILE A 238 -8.14 -27.37 -13.39
C ILE A 238 -8.33 -25.85 -13.45
N PHE A 239 -9.24 -25.38 -14.31
CA PHE A 239 -9.51 -23.94 -14.45
C PHE A 239 -10.27 -23.38 -13.25
N GLU A 240 -11.08 -24.22 -12.58
CA GLU A 240 -11.83 -23.89 -11.37
C GLU A 240 -10.91 -23.51 -10.20
N ASP A 241 -9.83 -24.26 -10.00
CA ASP A 241 -8.85 -24.00 -8.93
C ASP A 241 -8.06 -22.70 -9.16
N CYS A 242 -7.67 -22.40 -10.41
CA CYS A 242 -7.01 -21.12 -10.76
C CYS A 242 -7.88 -19.93 -10.40
N PHE A 243 -9.12 -20.00 -10.86
CA PHE A 243 -10.06 -18.91 -10.74
C PHE A 243 -10.44 -18.70 -9.28
N MET A 244 -10.61 -19.77 -8.52
CA MET A 244 -10.89 -19.73 -7.09
C MET A 244 -9.75 -19.08 -6.29
N VAL A 245 -8.49 -19.45 -6.55
CA VAL A 245 -7.33 -18.83 -5.88
C VAL A 245 -7.24 -17.34 -6.22
N LEU A 246 -7.40 -17.00 -7.49
CA LEU A 246 -7.39 -15.60 -7.95
C LEU A 246 -8.49 -14.80 -7.25
N MET A 247 -9.72 -15.31 -7.25
CA MET A 247 -10.87 -14.67 -6.61
C MET A 247 -10.69 -14.52 -5.11
N LYS A 248 -10.13 -15.51 -4.41
CA LYS A 248 -9.87 -15.43 -2.97
C LYS A 248 -8.99 -14.22 -2.62
N THR A 249 -7.91 -14.00 -3.38
CA THR A 249 -7.02 -12.86 -3.15
C THR A 249 -7.68 -11.52 -3.47
N HIS A 250 -8.48 -11.45 -4.54
CA HIS A 250 -9.26 -10.26 -4.89
C HIS A 250 -10.31 -9.91 -3.85
N VAL A 251 -11.05 -10.90 -3.35
CA VAL A 251 -12.10 -10.70 -2.33
C VAL A 251 -11.49 -10.14 -1.05
N VAL A 252 -10.33 -10.64 -0.62
CA VAL A 252 -9.63 -10.11 0.57
C VAL A 252 -9.19 -8.66 0.35
N TYR A 253 -8.63 -8.33 -0.82
CA TYR A 253 -8.25 -6.97 -1.15
C TYR A 253 -9.45 -6.01 -1.14
N PHE A 254 -10.54 -6.36 -1.84
CA PHE A 254 -11.72 -5.52 -1.91
C PHE A 254 -12.46 -5.41 -0.57
N ALA A 255 -12.48 -6.47 0.24
CA ALA A 255 -13.03 -6.41 1.58
C ALA A 255 -12.22 -5.44 2.46
N SER A 256 -10.88 -5.49 2.38
CA SER A 256 -10.03 -4.51 3.07
C SER A 256 -10.27 -3.09 2.58
N PHE A 257 -10.47 -2.90 1.27
CA PHE A 257 -10.78 -1.58 0.72
C PHE A 257 -12.12 -1.04 1.22
N VAL A 258 -13.17 -1.87 1.27
CA VAL A 258 -14.46 -1.46 1.83
C VAL A 258 -14.30 -1.01 3.29
N VAL A 259 -13.48 -1.72 4.09
CA VAL A 259 -13.19 -1.31 5.47
C VAL A 259 -12.50 0.05 5.51
N VAL A 260 -11.48 0.29 4.67
CA VAL A 260 -10.79 1.59 4.57
C VAL A 260 -11.75 2.70 4.17
N CYS A 261 -12.59 2.48 3.15
CA CYS A 261 -13.61 3.43 2.75
C CYS A 261 -14.62 3.72 3.86
N CYS A 262 -15.06 2.72 4.61
CA CYS A 262 -15.99 2.93 5.73
C CYS A 262 -15.36 3.84 6.78
N PHE A 263 -14.10 3.63 7.14
CA PHE A 263 -13.39 4.50 8.07
C PHE A 263 -13.20 5.92 7.52
N GLU A 264 -12.82 6.06 6.24
CA GLU A 264 -12.66 7.37 5.60
C GLU A 264 -13.97 8.16 5.61
N LEU A 265 -15.07 7.53 5.21
CA LEU A 265 -16.40 8.16 5.25
C LEU A 265 -16.78 8.57 6.67
N ILE A 266 -16.44 7.79 7.70
CA ILE A 266 -16.71 8.18 9.09
C ILE A 266 -15.92 9.44 9.46
N VAL A 267 -14.66 9.54 9.03
CA VAL A 267 -13.80 10.70 9.30
C VAL A 267 -14.32 11.94 8.56
N ASP A 268 -14.63 11.82 7.27
CA ASP A 268 -15.10 12.91 6.42
C ASP A 268 -16.49 13.44 6.83
N PHE A 269 -17.44 12.55 7.11
CA PHE A 269 -18.81 12.95 7.43
C PHE A 269 -19.00 13.39 8.88
N THR A 270 -17.99 13.21 9.73
CA THR A 270 -18.06 13.59 11.15
C THR A 270 -16.98 14.62 11.48
N PRO A 271 -17.13 15.89 11.02
CA PRO A 271 -16.13 16.94 11.27
C PRO A 271 -15.90 17.21 12.77
N THR A 272 -16.87 16.87 13.62
CA THR A 272 -16.73 16.92 15.07
C THR A 272 -15.75 15.89 15.66
N LEU A 273 -15.43 14.80 14.94
CA LEU A 273 -14.39 13.84 15.38
C LEU A 273 -12.99 14.44 15.26
N LEU A 274 -12.74 15.31 14.29
CA LEU A 274 -11.44 15.96 14.11
C LEU A 274 -11.23 17.11 15.12
N THR A 275 -12.30 17.79 15.53
CA THR A 275 -12.21 18.91 16.48
C THR A 275 -12.28 18.47 17.94
N THR A 276 -12.90 17.32 18.23
CA THR A 276 -12.92 16.78 19.58
C THR A 276 -11.76 15.83 19.78
N ASN A 277 -10.88 16.12 20.73
CA ASN A 277 -9.83 15.21 21.21
C ASN A 277 -10.41 13.99 21.97
N SER A 278 -11.53 13.45 21.50
CA SER A 278 -12.20 12.30 22.08
C SER A 278 -11.42 11.03 21.78
N LEU A 279 -11.34 10.14 22.76
CA LEU A 279 -10.66 8.84 22.62
C LEU A 279 -11.23 8.03 21.44
N GLY A 280 -12.56 8.11 21.22
CA GLY A 280 -13.22 7.41 20.12
C GLY A 280 -12.76 7.86 18.74
N ALA A 281 -12.63 9.18 18.52
CA ALA A 281 -12.13 9.73 17.27
C ALA A 281 -10.70 9.28 16.98
N GLN A 282 -9.82 9.33 18.00
CA GLN A 282 -8.43 8.93 17.87
C GLN A 282 -8.28 7.44 17.53
N ILE A 283 -9.13 6.58 18.10
CA ILE A 283 -9.15 5.15 17.76
C ILE A 283 -9.56 4.95 16.29
N VAL A 284 -10.58 5.66 15.82
CA VAL A 284 -11.06 5.57 14.42
C VAL A 284 -9.96 5.98 13.44
N VAL A 285 -9.31 7.13 13.68
CA VAL A 285 -8.21 7.62 12.84
C VAL A 285 -7.01 6.67 12.89
N GLY A 286 -6.65 6.18 14.07
CA GLY A 286 -5.56 5.21 14.22
C GLY A 286 -5.82 3.89 13.49
N LEU A 287 -7.04 3.36 13.57
CA LEU A 287 -7.43 2.15 12.84
C LEU A 287 -7.42 2.38 11.32
N PHE A 288 -7.94 3.52 10.86
CA PHE A 288 -7.89 3.91 9.46
C PHE A 288 -6.45 3.85 8.92
N GLN A 289 -5.50 4.46 9.63
CA GLN A 289 -4.08 4.44 9.25
C GLN A 289 -3.53 3.01 9.13
N ILE A 290 -3.83 2.13 10.11
CA ILE A 290 -3.40 0.74 10.06
C ILE A 290 -3.98 0.03 8.83
N PHE A 291 -5.29 0.15 8.59
CA PHE A 291 -5.93 -0.54 7.46
C PHE A 291 -5.44 -0.02 6.11
N GLN A 292 -5.22 1.29 5.98
CA GLN A 292 -4.67 1.89 4.77
C GLN A 292 -3.28 1.34 4.47
N VAL A 293 -2.39 1.31 5.47
CA VAL A 293 -1.03 0.76 5.34
C VAL A 293 -1.05 -0.71 4.96
N VAL A 294 -1.88 -1.52 5.64
CA VAL A 294 -2.03 -2.96 5.35
C VAL A 294 -2.56 -3.17 3.93
N GLN A 295 -3.56 -2.40 3.50
CA GLN A 295 -4.11 -2.56 2.16
C GLN A 295 -3.07 -2.27 1.08
N ILE A 296 -2.34 -1.15 1.20
CA ILE A 296 -1.41 -0.71 0.16
C ILE A 296 -0.17 -1.62 0.11
N PHE A 297 0.44 -1.87 1.28
CA PHE A 297 1.78 -2.44 1.35
C PHE A 297 1.81 -3.94 1.68
N VAL A 298 0.75 -4.51 2.24
CA VAL A 298 0.68 -5.95 2.56
C VAL A 298 -0.18 -6.68 1.52
N LEU A 299 -1.41 -6.23 1.31
CA LEU A 299 -2.32 -6.90 0.37
C LEU A 299 -1.91 -6.70 -1.09
N GLY A 300 -1.38 -5.52 -1.42
CA GLY A 300 -0.86 -5.20 -2.75
C GLY A 300 0.19 -6.18 -3.29
N PRO A 301 1.30 -6.42 -2.59
CA PRO A 301 2.29 -7.42 -3.00
C PRO A 301 1.76 -8.85 -2.99
N ARG A 302 0.94 -9.21 -1.98
CA ARG A 302 0.35 -10.56 -1.86
C ARG A 302 -0.58 -10.91 -3.01
N LEU A 303 -1.26 -9.92 -3.56
CA LEU A 303 -1.99 -10.07 -4.80
C LEU A 303 -1.03 -10.69 -5.85
N ILE A 304 0.14 -10.09 -6.12
CA ILE A 304 1.05 -10.55 -7.19
C ILE A 304 1.57 -11.96 -6.92
N LEU A 305 1.97 -12.24 -5.68
CA LEU A 305 2.51 -13.54 -5.29
C LEU A 305 1.52 -14.68 -5.52
N GLY A 306 0.23 -14.48 -5.20
CA GLY A 306 -0.80 -15.51 -5.40
C GLY A 306 -0.93 -15.99 -6.84
N ILE A 307 -0.67 -15.13 -7.84
CA ILE A 307 -0.65 -15.55 -9.25
C ILE A 307 0.58 -16.39 -9.57
N ARG A 308 1.77 -15.98 -9.09
CA ARG A 308 3.03 -16.66 -9.41
C ARG A 308 3.11 -18.02 -8.76
N GLU A 309 2.70 -18.11 -7.50
CA GLU A 309 2.64 -19.38 -6.77
C GLU A 309 1.72 -20.37 -7.50
N TYR A 310 0.56 -19.91 -7.96
CA TYR A 310 -0.34 -20.75 -8.74
C TYR A 310 0.28 -21.20 -10.08
N HIS A 311 0.90 -20.27 -10.82
CA HIS A 311 1.56 -20.61 -12.08
C HIS A 311 2.69 -21.62 -11.90
N ALA A 312 3.51 -21.46 -10.86
CA ALA A 312 4.60 -22.39 -10.55
C ALA A 312 4.10 -23.79 -10.18
N LYS A 313 3.02 -23.87 -9.38
CA LYS A 313 2.36 -25.14 -9.07
C LYS A 313 1.85 -25.83 -10.33
N LEU A 314 1.23 -25.07 -11.23
CA LEU A 314 0.68 -25.61 -12.48
C LEU A 314 1.76 -26.12 -13.43
N VAL A 315 2.91 -25.43 -13.50
CA VAL A 315 4.08 -25.90 -14.25
C VAL A 315 4.65 -27.19 -13.63
N ALA A 316 4.82 -27.23 -12.30
CA ALA A 316 5.32 -28.41 -11.61
C ALA A 316 4.41 -29.65 -11.80
N ASP A 317 3.09 -29.46 -11.75
CA ASP A 317 2.10 -30.52 -11.96
C ASP A 317 2.13 -31.03 -13.43
N ALA A 318 2.31 -30.12 -14.40
CA ALA A 318 2.44 -30.49 -15.81
C ALA A 318 3.73 -31.27 -16.09
N ASP A 319 4.85 -30.88 -15.48
CA ASP A 319 6.12 -31.59 -15.60
C ASP A 319 6.04 -32.98 -14.97
N ALA A 320 5.41 -33.10 -13.79
CA ALA A 320 5.17 -34.39 -13.14
C ALA A 320 4.29 -35.32 -13.98
N ALA A 321 3.23 -34.79 -14.59
CA ALA A 321 2.38 -35.54 -15.51
C ALA A 321 3.14 -35.98 -16.77
N THR A 322 3.97 -35.10 -17.33
CA THR A 322 4.80 -35.40 -18.51
C THR A 322 5.83 -36.49 -18.18
N VAL A 323 6.47 -36.44 -17.01
CA VAL A 323 7.39 -37.48 -16.52
C VAL A 323 6.67 -38.82 -16.38
N MET A 324 5.47 -38.86 -15.78
CA MET A 324 4.67 -40.09 -15.69
C MET A 324 4.31 -40.67 -17.06
N THR A 325 3.94 -39.84 -18.03
CA THR A 325 3.64 -40.30 -19.40
C THR A 325 4.87 -40.82 -20.14
N SER A 326 6.06 -40.27 -19.89
CA SER A 326 7.31 -40.74 -20.51
C SER A 326 7.75 -42.10 -19.97
N ILE A 327 7.49 -42.40 -18.69
CA ILE A 327 7.82 -43.69 -18.06
C ILE A 327 6.87 -44.79 -18.56
N ALA A 328 5.61 -44.47 -18.82
CA ALA A 328 4.62 -45.43 -19.32
C ALA A 328 4.84 -45.83 -20.79
N PHE A 329 5.56 -45.03 -21.59
CA PHE A 329 5.82 -45.31 -23.01
C PHE A 329 7.15 -46.01 -23.31
N GLN A 330 7.86 -46.47 -22.28
CA GLN A 330 9.01 -47.37 -22.43
C GLN A 330 8.59 -48.85 -22.36
N GLU A 331 7.38 -49.17 -22.83
CA GLU A 331 6.93 -50.56 -22.97
C GLU A 331 7.27 -51.10 -24.37
N ARG A 332 8.27 -51.99 -24.41
CA ARG A 332 8.55 -53.00 -25.43
C ARG A 332 8.86 -52.50 -26.84
N VAL A 333 10.09 -52.03 -27.04
CA VAL A 333 10.80 -52.36 -28.28
C VAL A 333 11.03 -53.87 -28.28
N HIS A 334 10.14 -54.61 -28.94
CA HIS A 334 10.35 -56.01 -29.25
C HIS A 334 11.62 -56.13 -30.11
N ILE A 335 12.72 -56.55 -29.49
CA ILE A 335 13.90 -57.04 -30.21
C ILE A 335 13.45 -58.32 -30.92
N SER A 336 13.11 -58.19 -32.20
CA SER A 336 13.00 -59.34 -33.09
C SER A 336 14.42 -59.76 -33.44
N THR A 337 14.94 -60.76 -32.73
CA THR A 337 16.10 -61.52 -33.15
C THR A 337 15.73 -62.33 -34.39
N GLY A 338 15.93 -61.72 -35.56
CA GLY A 338 15.93 -62.42 -36.83
C GLY A 338 17.10 -63.41 -36.86
N SER A 339 16.80 -64.70 -36.76
CA SER A 339 17.72 -65.78 -37.12
C SER A 339 17.85 -65.82 -38.63
N GLY A 340 18.92 -65.23 -39.15
CA GLY A 340 19.37 -65.35 -40.52
C GLY A 340 20.63 -66.21 -40.62
N VAL A 341 20.41 -67.46 -41.04
CA VAL A 341 21.34 -68.45 -41.61
C VAL A 341 22.36 -69.11 -40.68
#